data_AF-A0AAE0H8R4-F1
#
_entry.id   AF-A0AAE0H8R4-F1
#
_cell.length_a   1.000
_cell.length_b   1.000
_cell.length_c   1.000
_cell.angle_alpha   90.00
_cell.angle_beta   90.00
_cell.angle_gamma   90.00
#
_symmetry.space_group_name_H-M   'P 1'
#
loop_
_entity.id
_entity.type
_entity.pdbx_description
1 polymer ?
#
loop_
_entity_poly.entity_id
_entity_poly.type
_entity_poly.pdbx_seq_one_letter_code
_entity_poly.pdbx_strand_id
1 'polypeptide(L)'
;MDSGGTPRPPSSPTPSPTSTSPSPTPFFVARDWVKKYFVKANPTFDLSSLNSSTLRKLFAESVDKFASVIASSDPDLSGFRNPGGKLLVWHGGADGQDAFCREAMPLSVGREV
;
A
#
# COMPACT_ATOMS: atom_id res chain seq x y z
N MET A 1 -59.05 -29.03 36.24
CA MET A 1 -58.83 -27.70 35.64
C MET A 1 -57.39 -27.70 35.15
N ASP A 2 -57.20 -28.12 33.90
CA ASP A 2 -55.89 -28.20 33.26
C ASP A 2 -55.76 -26.97 32.35
N SER A 3 -54.91 -26.03 32.73
CA SER A 3 -54.68 -24.79 32.00
C SER A 3 -53.75 -25.09 30.81
N GLY A 4 -54.33 -25.38 29.65
CA GLY A 4 -53.60 -25.59 28.41
C GLY A 4 -52.78 -24.37 28.02
N GLY A 5 -51.45 -24.44 28.18
CA GLY A 5 -50.50 -23.49 27.62
C GLY A 5 -50.31 -23.73 26.12
N THR A 6 -50.52 -22.71 25.30
CA THR A 6 -50.29 -22.77 23.86
C THR A 6 -48.80 -22.99 23.55
N PRO A 7 -48.42 -23.84 22.57
CA PRO A 7 -47.00 -24.05 22.24
C PRO A 7 -46.38 -22.80 21.62
N ARG A 8 -45.19 -22.42 22.08
CA ARG A 8 -44.38 -21.35 21.47
C ARG A 8 -44.00 -21.77 20.04
N PRO A 9 -44.15 -20.90 19.02
CA PRO A 9 -43.72 -21.22 17.67
C PRO A 9 -42.18 -21.40 17.61
N PRO A 10 -41.66 -22.27 16.72
CA PRO A 10 -40.24 -22.48 16.59
C PRO A 10 -39.55 -21.18 16.15
N SER A 11 -38.49 -20.80 16.86
CA SER A 11 -37.65 -19.65 16.51
C SER A 11 -37.04 -19.90 15.12
N SER A 12 -37.39 -19.09 14.13
CA SER A 12 -36.73 -19.11 12.82
C SER A 12 -35.23 -18.82 12.99
N PRO A 13 -34.33 -19.52 12.26
CA PRO A 13 -32.91 -19.22 12.31
C PRO A 13 -32.70 -17.83 11.68
N THR A 14 -32.28 -16.87 12.51
CA THR A 14 -31.79 -15.58 12.03
C THR A 14 -30.60 -15.85 11.10
N PRO A 15 -30.63 -15.44 9.81
CA PRO A 15 -29.45 -15.53 8.98
C PRO A 15 -28.36 -14.68 9.65
N SER A 16 -27.22 -15.32 9.97
CA SER A 16 -26.05 -14.58 10.44
C SER A 16 -25.70 -13.53 9.39
N PRO A 17 -25.34 -12.29 9.78
CA PRO A 17 -24.88 -11.33 8.80
C PRO A 17 -23.65 -11.93 8.12
N THR A 18 -23.77 -12.27 6.83
CA THR A 18 -22.62 -12.56 5.98
C THR A 18 -21.74 -11.33 6.06
N SER A 19 -20.62 -11.43 6.78
CA SER A 19 -19.65 -10.35 6.87
C SER A 19 -18.94 -10.24 5.53
N THR A 20 -19.58 -9.55 4.57
CA THR A 20 -18.92 -9.13 3.33
C THR A 20 -17.85 -8.13 3.72
N SER A 21 -16.60 -8.58 3.82
CA SER A 21 -15.47 -7.67 3.96
C SER A 21 -15.43 -6.75 2.75
N PRO A 22 -15.27 -5.42 2.91
CA PRO A 22 -15.09 -4.55 1.77
C PRO A 22 -13.85 -5.00 0.99
N SER A 23 -13.97 -5.03 -0.34
CA SER A 23 -12.81 -5.20 -1.20
C SER A 23 -11.82 -4.07 -0.93
N PRO A 24 -10.50 -4.35 -0.94
CA PRO A 24 -9.50 -3.33 -0.70
C PRO A 24 -9.62 -2.20 -1.75
N THR A 25 -9.68 -0.96 -1.27
CA THR A 25 -9.73 0.23 -2.14
C THR A 25 -8.29 0.62 -2.51
N PRO A 26 -7.97 0.88 -3.80
CA PRO A 26 -6.64 1.34 -4.21
C PRO A 26 -6.24 2.65 -3.52
N PHE A 27 -4.99 2.74 -3.06
CA PHE A 27 -4.43 3.96 -2.48
C PHE A 27 -4.54 5.12 -3.48
N PHE A 28 -5.23 6.19 -3.08
CA PHE A 28 -5.71 7.21 -4.01
C PHE A 28 -4.57 7.95 -4.75
N VAL A 29 -3.40 8.15 -4.12
CA VAL A 29 -2.25 8.81 -4.76
C VAL A 29 -1.73 7.96 -5.94
N ALA A 30 -1.46 6.68 -5.70
CA ALA A 30 -1.01 5.77 -6.74
C ALA A 30 -2.08 5.57 -7.84
N ARG A 31 -3.36 5.49 -7.42
CA ARG A 31 -4.50 5.43 -8.34
C ARG A 31 -4.51 6.63 -9.28
N ASP A 32 -4.51 7.86 -8.75
CA ASP A 32 -4.64 9.07 -9.57
C ASP A 32 -3.40 9.35 -10.42
N TRP A 33 -2.21 8.99 -9.92
CA TRP A 33 -0.97 9.01 -10.67
C TRP A 33 -1.03 8.11 -11.91
N VAL A 34 -1.36 6.83 -11.72
CA VAL A 34 -1.39 5.87 -12.82
C VAL A 34 -2.57 6.12 -13.75
N LYS A 35 -3.77 6.30 -13.19
CA LYS A 35 -5.04 6.34 -13.91
C LYS A 35 -5.36 7.73 -14.43
N LYS A 36 -5.50 8.72 -13.54
CA LYS A 36 -6.24 9.95 -13.86
C LYS A 36 -5.41 11.01 -14.57
N TYR A 37 -4.16 11.24 -14.14
CA TYR A 37 -3.43 12.44 -14.53
C TYR A 37 -2.12 12.20 -15.29
N PHE A 38 -1.35 11.13 -14.98
CA PHE A 38 0.02 11.02 -15.48
C PHE A 38 0.26 9.82 -16.39
N VAL A 39 0.42 8.60 -15.85
CA VAL A 39 0.93 7.45 -16.63
C VAL A 39 0.00 7.12 -17.80
N LYS A 40 -1.28 6.87 -17.50
CA LYS A 40 -2.31 6.62 -18.51
C LYS A 40 -3.13 7.84 -18.89
N ALA A 41 -3.22 8.84 -18.02
CA ALA A 41 -4.06 10.02 -18.20
C ALA A 41 -5.49 9.67 -18.72
N ASN A 42 -6.02 8.56 -18.22
CA ASN A 42 -7.29 7.97 -18.62
C ASN A 42 -8.15 7.64 -17.38
N PRO A 43 -9.17 8.45 -17.05
CA PRO A 43 -10.01 8.25 -15.87
C PRO A 43 -10.90 7.01 -15.94
N THR A 44 -10.97 6.29 -17.07
CA THR A 44 -11.69 5.02 -17.18
C THR A 44 -10.78 3.79 -17.12
N PHE A 45 -9.45 3.96 -17.00
CA PHE A 45 -8.51 2.84 -16.88
C PHE A 45 -8.83 1.96 -15.66
N ASP A 46 -8.86 0.64 -15.87
CA ASP A 46 -9.18 -0.33 -14.84
C ASP A 46 -7.92 -0.77 -14.09
N LEU A 47 -7.96 -0.63 -12.76
CA LEU A 47 -6.89 -1.03 -11.86
C LEU A 47 -7.24 -2.30 -11.06
N SER A 48 -8.48 -2.80 -11.17
CA SER A 48 -8.99 -3.91 -10.37
C SER A 48 -8.33 -5.26 -10.73
N SER A 49 -7.82 -5.38 -11.96
CA SER A 49 -7.21 -6.60 -12.49
C SER A 49 -5.67 -6.57 -12.51
N LEU A 50 -5.02 -5.61 -11.83
CA LEU A 50 -3.57 -5.53 -11.84
C LEU A 50 -2.93 -6.72 -11.13
N ASN A 51 -1.93 -7.30 -11.79
CA ASN A 51 -1.00 -8.26 -11.19
C ASN A 51 0.42 -7.66 -11.18
N SER A 52 1.35 -8.34 -10.52
CA SER A 52 2.74 -7.84 -10.36
C SER A 52 3.45 -7.57 -11.69
N SER A 53 3.19 -8.32 -12.76
CA SER A 53 3.80 -8.06 -14.07
C SER A 53 3.27 -6.78 -14.70
N THR A 54 1.95 -6.60 -14.71
CA THR A 54 1.32 -5.38 -15.24
C THR A 54 1.72 -4.15 -14.43
N LEU A 55 1.83 -4.30 -13.10
CA LEU A 55 2.31 -3.23 -12.23
C LEU A 55 3.75 -2.81 -12.58
N ARG A 56 4.67 -3.77 -12.78
CA ARG A 56 6.05 -3.47 -13.20
C ARG A 56 6.12 -2.72 -14.53
N LYS A 57 5.26 -3.08 -15.50
CA LYS A 57 5.16 -2.37 -16.78
C LYS A 57 4.69 -0.92 -16.61
N LEU A 58 3.66 -0.71 -15.78
CA LEU A 58 3.15 0.63 -15.47
C LEU A 58 4.19 1.48 -14.73
N PHE A 59 4.96 0.86 -13.84
CA PHE A 59 6.06 1.52 -13.14
C PHE A 59 7.17 1.94 -14.10
N ALA A 60 7.62 1.05 -14.99
CA ALA A 60 8.62 1.37 -16.00
C ALA A 60 8.14 2.52 -16.91
N GLU A 61 6.90 2.46 -17.40
CA GLU A 61 6.29 3.55 -18.18
C GLU A 61 6.26 4.88 -17.41
N SER A 62 6.01 4.84 -16.09
CA SER A 62 6.04 6.02 -15.23
C SER A 62 7.45 6.61 -15.12
N VAL A 63 8.46 5.77 -14.94
CA VAL A 63 9.87 6.19 -14.85
C VAL A 63 10.31 6.81 -16.17
N ASP A 64 10.07 6.13 -17.29
CA ASP A 64 10.45 6.58 -18.62
C ASP A 64 9.85 7.95 -18.96
N LYS A 65 8.60 8.20 -18.56
CA LYS A 65 7.90 9.45 -18.83
C LYS A 65 8.28 10.60 -17.90
N PHE A 66 8.52 10.32 -16.61
CA PHE A 66 8.50 11.37 -15.59
C PHE A 66 9.73 11.43 -14.68
N ALA A 67 10.62 10.43 -14.69
CA ALA A 67 11.75 10.42 -13.77
C ALA A 67 12.70 11.61 -13.99
N SER A 68 12.90 12.03 -15.24
CA SER A 68 13.78 13.17 -15.56
C SER A 68 13.31 14.52 -15.00
N VAL A 69 12.04 14.65 -14.62
CA VAL A 69 11.45 15.92 -14.15
C VAL A 69 10.99 15.83 -12.69
N ILE A 70 10.44 14.69 -12.27
CA ILE A 70 9.76 14.53 -10.97
C ILE A 70 10.56 13.67 -10.00
N ALA A 71 11.43 12.76 -10.49
CA ALA A 71 12.22 11.96 -9.56
C ALA A 71 13.26 12.84 -8.84
N SER A 72 13.49 12.48 -7.58
CA SER A 72 14.45 13.14 -6.68
C SER A 72 15.56 12.16 -6.30
N SER A 73 15.97 11.32 -7.27
CA SER A 73 16.89 10.20 -7.06
C SER A 73 18.33 10.50 -7.48
N ASP A 74 18.67 11.73 -7.87
CA ASP A 74 20.05 12.11 -8.21
C ASP A 74 20.90 12.13 -6.92
N PRO A 75 21.90 11.24 -6.80
CA PRO A 75 22.74 11.20 -5.61
C PRO A 75 23.84 12.27 -5.60
N ASP A 76 24.12 12.95 -6.73
CA ASP A 76 25.16 13.97 -6.79
C ASP A 76 24.67 15.31 -6.23
N LEU A 77 24.96 15.53 -4.95
CA LEU A 77 24.66 16.79 -4.27
C LEU A 77 25.86 17.77 -4.26
N SER A 78 26.86 17.58 -5.11
CA SER A 78 28.06 18.44 -5.16
C SER A 78 27.72 19.91 -5.41
N GLY A 79 26.75 20.19 -6.30
CA GLY A 79 26.25 21.54 -6.57
C GLY A 79 25.61 22.21 -5.35
N PHE A 80 24.99 21.44 -4.45
CA PHE A 80 24.46 21.94 -3.19
C PHE A 80 25.55 22.09 -2.12
N ARG A 81 26.51 21.15 -2.08
CA ARG A 81 27.59 21.12 -1.10
C ARG A 81 28.62 22.23 -1.31
N ASN A 82 29.09 22.44 -2.55
CA ASN A 82 30.19 23.34 -2.88
C ASN A 82 29.99 24.81 -2.44
N PRO A 83 28.79 25.42 -2.56
CA PRO A 83 28.53 26.76 -2.04
C PRO A 83 28.28 26.79 -0.51
N GLY A 84 28.39 25.64 0.19
CA GLY A 84 28.29 25.56 1.65
C GLY A 84 26.96 25.02 2.19
N GLY A 85 26.09 24.46 1.35
CA GLY A 85 24.79 23.90 1.75
C GLY A 85 24.87 22.88 2.89
N LYS A 86 23.80 22.78 3.67
CA LYS A 86 23.62 21.83 4.78
C LYS A 86 22.23 21.22 4.70
N LEU A 87 22.15 19.90 4.78
CA LEU A 87 20.90 19.14 4.70
C LEU A 87 20.81 18.20 5.90
N LEU A 88 19.70 18.27 6.63
CA LEU A 88 19.34 17.35 7.70
C LEU A 88 18.03 16.66 7.29
N VAL A 89 18.05 15.33 7.22
CA VAL A 89 16.87 14.52 6.87
C VAL A 89 16.63 13.52 8.00
N TRP A 90 15.37 13.35 8.38
CA TRP A 90 14.93 12.33 9.33
C TRP A 90 13.63 11.72 8.83
N HIS A 91 13.33 10.50 9.30
CA HIS A 91 12.05 9.84 9.05
C HIS A 91 11.62 9.07 10.31
N GLY A 92 10.30 8.91 10.51
CA GLY A 92 9.76 8.26 11.70
C GLY A 92 9.92 6.74 11.65
N GLY A 93 10.48 6.12 12.69
CA GLY A 93 10.64 4.66 12.74
C GLY A 93 9.35 3.85 12.84
N ALA A 94 8.21 4.53 12.98
CA ALA A 94 6.86 3.94 13.02
C ALA A 94 5.96 4.52 11.93
N ASP A 95 6.52 5.06 10.85
CA ASP A 95 5.73 5.42 9.68
C ASP A 95 5.21 4.15 9.01
N GLY A 96 3.88 3.98 9.01
CA GLY A 96 3.22 2.79 8.47
C GLY A 96 3.24 2.71 6.94
N GLN A 97 3.68 3.75 6.25
CA GLN A 97 3.79 3.79 4.79
C GLN A 97 5.20 3.39 4.32
N ASP A 98 6.21 3.67 5.13
CA ASP A 98 7.60 3.29 4.87
C ASP A 98 7.88 1.95 5.55
N ALA A 99 7.65 0.86 4.82
CA ALA A 99 8.04 -0.46 5.26
C ALA A 99 9.58 -0.59 5.24
N PHE A 100 10.25 -0.15 6.30
CA PHE A 100 11.59 -0.68 6.60
C PHE A 100 11.40 -2.16 6.91
N CYS A 101 11.83 -3.00 5.97
CA CYS A 101 11.88 -4.45 6.16
C CYS A 101 12.78 -4.73 7.38
N ARG A 102 12.20 -4.85 8.57
CA ARG A 102 12.88 -5.31 9.79
C ARG A 102 13.09 -6.81 9.68
N GLU A 103 13.97 -7.22 8.78
CA GLU A 103 14.65 -8.50 8.93
C GLU A 103 15.95 -8.20 9.69
N ALA A 104 15.84 -8.20 11.02
CA ALA A 104 17.01 -8.30 11.87
C ALA A 104 17.67 -9.65 11.55
N MET A 105 18.78 -9.62 10.83
CA MET A 105 19.64 -10.80 10.71
C MET A 105 19.95 -11.29 12.12
N PRO A 106 19.64 -12.54 12.50
CA PRO A 106 20.14 -13.06 13.75
C PRO A 106 21.65 -13.22 13.58
N LEU A 107 22.41 -12.34 14.23
CA LEU A 107 23.81 -12.61 14.53
C LEU A 107 23.83 -13.87 15.40
N SER A 108 24.02 -15.02 14.77
CA SER A 108 24.45 -16.22 15.47
C SER A 108 25.89 -15.98 15.90
N VAL A 109 26.04 -15.58 17.16
CA VAL A 109 27.31 -15.72 17.88
C VAL A 109 27.58 -17.23 17.97
N GLY A 110 28.40 -17.72 17.05
CA GLY A 110 29.04 -19.02 17.12
C GLY A 110 30.45 -18.82 17.67
N ARG A 111 30.57 -18.85 19.00
CA ARG A 111 31.82 -19.06 19.71
C ARG A 111 32.11 -20.56 19.66
N GLU A 112 33.23 -20.94 19.06
CA GLU A 112 33.92 -22.19 19.42
C GLU A 112 35.42 -22.03 19.20
N VAL A 113 36.14 -22.80 19.99
CA VAL A 113 37.55 -22.69 20.43
C VAL A 113 38.55 -23.16 19.39
#